data_AF-A0A1I1PAS0-F1
#
_entry.id   AF-A0A1I1PAS0-F1
#
_cell.length_a   1.000
_cell.length_b   1.000
_cell.length_c   1.000
_cell.angle_alpha   90.00
_cell.angle_beta   90.00
_cell.angle_gamma   90.00
#
_symmetry.space_group_name_H-M   'P 1'
#
loop_
_entity.id
_entity.type
_entity.pdbx_description
1 polymer ?
#
loop_
_entity_poly.entity_id
_entity_poly.type
_entity_poly.pdbx_seq_one_letter_code
_entity_poly.pdbx_strand_id
1 'polypeptide(L)' 'MFDSVSRMNRNAAEGIELYMTLYDKGTELVFLKEPHINTANYKQALSKSVELVVMRSLTSI' A
#
# COMPACT_ATOMS: atom_id res chain seq x y z
N MET A 1 10.44 8.04 -6.97
CA MET A 1 11.23 6.86 -6.52
C MET A 1 11.94 7.26 -5.24
N PHE A 2 11.72 6.53 -4.15
CA PHE A 2 12.29 6.79 -2.83
C PHE A 2 13.10 5.58 -2.39
N ASP A 3 14.15 5.80 -1.61
CA ASP A 3 14.95 4.69 -1.10
C ASP A 3 14.45 4.18 0.26
N SER A 4 13.76 4.99 1.08
CA SER A 4 13.23 4.61 2.40
C SER A 4 12.10 5.56 2.85
N VAL A 5 11.21 5.08 3.73
CA VAL A 5 10.10 5.89 4.30
C VAL A 5 10.62 7.08 5.10
N SER A 6 11.75 6.92 5.79
CA SER A 6 12.40 7.97 6.58
C SER A 6 12.85 9.18 5.75
N ARG A 7 13.08 9.03 4.43
CA ARG A 7 13.36 10.17 3.54
C ARG A 7 12.10 10.80 2.97
N MET A 8 10.98 10.08 3.01
CA MET A 8 9.68 10.60 2.59
C MET A 8 9.07 11.51 3.66
N ASN A 9 9.27 11.19 4.95
CA ASN A 9 8.82 12.07 6.04
C ASN A 9 9.57 11.84 7.37
N ARG A 10 9.60 12.87 8.22
CA ARG A 10 10.11 12.84 9.60
C ARG A 10 9.16 12.09 10.55
N ASN A 11 7.86 12.11 10.28
CA ASN A 11 6.85 11.43 11.09
C ASN A 11 6.08 10.38 10.28
N ALA A 12 5.76 9.26 10.92
CA ALA A 12 5.01 8.17 10.29
C ALA A 12 3.62 8.63 9.81
N ALA A 13 2.93 9.46 10.60
CA ALA A 13 1.59 9.97 10.27
C ALA A 13 1.60 10.83 8.99
N GLU A 14 2.51 11.79 8.91
CA GLU A 14 2.63 12.67 7.73
C GLU A 14 3.13 11.88 6.50
N GLY A 15 3.94 10.83 6.69
CA GLY A 15 4.32 9.91 5.62
C GLY A 15 3.13 9.14 5.08
N ILE A 16 2.24 8.66 5.94
CA ILE A 16 1.01 7.96 5.53
C ILE A 16 0.08 8.90 4.77
N GLU A 17 -0.13 10.13 5.25
CA GLU A 17 -1.01 11.08 4.59
C GLU A 17 -0.51 11.44 3.17
N LEU A 18 0.79 11.67 3.03
CA LEU A 18 1.41 11.92 1.73
C LEU A 18 1.33 10.70 0.81
N TYR A 19 1.56 9.50 1.34
CA TYR A 19 1.39 8.25 0.60
C TYR A 19 -0.03 8.13 0.04
N MET A 20 -1.05 8.33 0.89
CA MET A 20 -2.45 8.21 0.50
C MET A 20 -2.85 9.29 -0.51
N THR A 21 -2.36 10.52 -0.35
CA THR A 21 -2.61 11.60 -1.31
C THR A 21 -2.03 11.30 -2.69
N LEU A 22 -0.82 10.75 -2.74
CA LEU A 22 -0.17 10.36 -4.01
C LEU A 22 -0.84 9.12 -4.63
N TYR A 23 -1.25 8.18 -3.77
CA TYR A 23 -2.02 7.01 -4.17
C TYR A 23 -3.35 7.40 -4.83
N ASP A 24 -4.10 8.31 -4.22
CA ASP A 24 -5.39 8.83 -4.74
C ASP A 24 -5.21 9.55 -6.08
N LYS A 25 -4.11 10.29 -6.22
CA LYS A 25 -3.69 10.91 -7.50
C LYS A 25 -3.23 9.91 -8.57
N GLY A 26 -3.24 8.60 -8.28
CA GLY A 26 -2.80 7.55 -9.21
C GLY A 26 -1.29 7.46 -9.38
N THR A 27 -0.50 8.08 -8.50
CA THR A 27 0.96 8.04 -8.55
C THR A 27 1.49 6.75 -7.92
N GLU A 28 2.37 6.04 -8.63
CA GLU A 28 3.01 4.84 -8.09
C GLU A 28 4.26 5.19 -7.27
N LEU A 29 4.24 4.80 -5.99
CA LEU A 29 5.37 4.92 -5.10
C LEU A 29 6.18 3.62 -5.08
N VAL A 30 7.47 3.77 -5.36
CA VAL A 30 8.47 2.70 -5.35
C VAL A 30 9.52 3.01 -4.30
N PHE A 31 9.62 2.12 -3.31
CA PHE A 31 10.55 2.11 -2.19
C PHE A 31 11.59 1.00 -2.41
N LEU A 32 12.87 1.37 -2.55
CA LEU A 32 13.93 0.41 -2.84
C LEU A 32 14.26 -0.53 -1.69
N LYS A 33 14.36 0.00 -0.45
CA LYS A 33 14.71 -0.81 0.72
C LYS A 33 13.52 -1.54 1.33
N GLU A 34 12.31 -1.04 1.07
CA GLU A 34 11.07 -1.52 1.66
C GLU A 34 10.05 -1.81 0.54
N PRO A 35 10.32 -2.77 -0.37
CA PRO A 35 9.47 -2.97 -1.54
C PRO A 35 8.04 -3.40 -1.20
N HIS A 36 7.80 -3.96 -0.01
CA HIS A 36 6.48 -4.42 0.44
C HIS A 36 5.45 -3.29 0.60
N ILE A 37 5.89 -2.04 0.80
CA ILE A 37 5.00 -0.85 0.87
C ILE A 37 4.82 -0.15 -0.49
N ASN A 38 5.43 -0.68 -1.56
CA ASN A 38 5.20 -0.16 -2.90
C ASN A 38 3.72 -0.11 -3.21
N THR A 39 3.29 0.95 -3.89
CA THR A 39 1.89 1.12 -4.29
C THR A 39 1.35 -0.08 -5.06
N ALA A 40 2.16 -0.69 -5.93
CA ALA A 40 1.79 -1.91 -6.65
C ALA A 40 1.47 -3.08 -5.71
N ASN A 41 2.34 -3.33 -4.71
CA ASN A 41 2.14 -4.40 -3.74
C ASN A 41 0.95 -4.13 -2.82
N TYR A 42 0.75 -2.87 -2.41
CA TYR A 42 -0.40 -2.46 -1.62
C TYR A 42 -1.72 -2.69 -2.38
N LYS A 43 -1.79 -2.32 -3.66
CA LYS A 43 -2.95 -2.58 -4.53
C LYS A 43 -3.24 -4.07 -4.65
N GLN A 44 -2.20 -4.88 -4.90
CA GLN A 44 -2.36 -6.33 -5.00
C GLN A 44 -2.81 -6.97 -3.69
N ALA A 45 -2.27 -6.51 -2.56
CA ALA A 45 -2.67 -6.97 -1.24
C ALA A 45 -4.13 -6.61 -0.96
N LEU A 46 -4.56 -5.39 -1.28
CA LEU A 46 -5.94 -4.96 -1.11
C LEU A 46 -6.90 -5.82 -1.95
N SER A 47 -6.58 -6.05 -3.22
CA SER A 47 -7.38 -6.93 -4.09
C SER A 47 -7.44 -8.36 -3.55
N LYS A 48 -6.32 -8.92 -3.08
CA LYS A 48 -6.28 -10.25 -2.46
C LYS A 48 -7.05 -10.31 -1.14
N SER A 49 -7.00 -9.27 -0.31
CA SER A 49 -7.73 -9.22 0.95
C SER A 49 -9.24 -9.21 0.73
N VAL A 50 -9.72 -8.47 -0.27
CA VAL A 50 -11.14 -8.48 -0.67
C VAL A 50 -11.54 -9.87 -1.18
N GLU A 51 -10.71 -10.48 -2.02
CA GLU A 51 -10.94 -11.83 -2.54
C GLU A 51 -11.00 -12.88 -1.43
N LEU A 52 -10.10 -12.83 -0.44
CA LEU A 52 -10.09 -13.75 0.70
C LEU A 52 -11.32 -13.61 1.62
N VAL A 53 -11.78 -12.39 1.87
CA VAL A 53 -12.98 -12.15 2.67
C VAL A 53 -14.23 -12.68 1.95
N VAL A 54 -14.34 -12.42 0.64
CA VAL A 54 -15.45 -12.92 -0.18
C VAL A 54 -15.42 -14.45 -0.27
N MET A 55 -14.23 -15.05 -0.47
CA MET A 55 -14.05 -16.51 -0.56
C MET A 55 -14.43 -17.22 0.75
N ARG A 56 -14.07 -16.69 1.92
CA ARG A 56 -14.47 -17.27 3.22
C ARG A 56 -15.98 -17.26 3.44
N SER A 57 -16.69 -16.27 2.88
CA SER A 57 -18.15 -16.23 2.93
C SER A 57 -18.82 -17.30 2.06
N LEU A 58 -18.13 -17.81 1.02
CA LEU A 58 -18.68 -18.78 0.07
C LEU A 58 -18.36 -20.24 0.44
N THR A 59 -17.38 -20.48 1.32
CA THR A 59 -17.01 -21.83 1.79
C THR A 59 -17.74 -22.26 3.08
N SER A 60 -18.75 -21.51 3.51
CA SER A 60 -19.55 -21.82 4.71
C SER A 60 -20.89 -22.51 4.39
N ILE A 61 -20.97 -23.24 3.27
CA ILE A 61 -22.08 -24.13 2.91
C ILE A 61 -21.61 -25.57 3.10
#